data_AF-A2E0F2-F1
#
_entry.id   AF-A2E0F2-F1
#
_cell.length_a   1.000
_cell.length_b   1.000
_cell.length_c   1.000
_cell.angle_alpha   90.00
_cell.angle_beta   90.00
_cell.angle_gamma   90.00
#
_symmetry.space_group_name_H-M   'P 1'
#
loop_
_entity.id
_entity.type
_entity.pdbx_description
1 polymer ?
#
loop_
_entity_poly.entity_id
_entity_poly.type
_entity_poly.pdbx_seq_one_letter_code
_entity_poly.pdbx_strand_id
1 'polypeptide(L)'
;MLHPFMPYVTEELWQHLPRRFNVESIMLAPYPLVNEEWLNYDVSIVDTAFATASAARSIKKQYNINNNNLEAIIVTSQDEIKPTIPFISAIGGLGKVDVVAPGTQIAAGYASSVVTETVELRINLKGVVDFEKELERLEKKLGPLQQQFQKYEEKISNPNYATKVKPEVQELERSKMEALKVQIEAINKNIQEVKQLIA
;
A
#
# COMPACT_ATOMS: atom_id res chain seq x y z
N MET A 1 32.81 5.75 2.06
CA MET A 1 32.50 4.95 0.86
C MET A 1 32.29 5.80 -0.39
N LEU A 2 31.47 6.86 -0.35
CA LEU A 2 31.18 7.67 -1.54
C LEU A 2 32.31 8.65 -1.95
N HIS A 3 33.21 8.97 -1.01
CA HIS A 3 34.24 9.99 -1.18
C HIS A 3 35.18 9.81 -2.40
N PRO A 4 35.66 8.59 -2.75
CA PRO A 4 36.46 8.40 -3.97
C PRO A 4 35.76 8.79 -5.28
N PHE A 5 34.43 8.84 -5.30
CA PHE A 5 33.64 9.19 -6.49
C PHE A 5 33.16 10.64 -6.48
N MET A 6 32.88 11.19 -5.29
CA MET A 6 32.33 12.54 -5.11
C MET A 6 33.11 13.33 -4.06
N PRO A 7 34.41 13.64 -4.29
CA PRO A 7 35.30 14.11 -3.23
C PRO A 7 34.87 15.45 -2.62
N TYR A 8 34.48 16.43 -3.45
CA TYR A 8 34.13 17.76 -2.96
C TYR A 8 32.83 17.80 -2.14
N VAL A 9 31.76 17.15 -2.64
CA VAL A 9 30.45 17.14 -1.96
C VAL A 9 30.51 16.35 -0.67
N THR A 10 31.20 15.20 -0.68
CA THR A 10 31.30 14.37 0.52
C THR A 10 32.24 14.95 1.57
N GLU A 11 33.26 15.72 1.18
CA GLU A 11 34.11 16.47 2.10
C GLU A 11 33.31 17.55 2.82
N GLU A 12 32.57 18.38 2.09
CA GLU A 12 31.76 19.46 2.66
C GLU A 12 30.73 18.92 3.66
N LEU A 13 29.95 17.89 3.26
CA LEU A 13 29.00 17.24 4.15
C LEU A 13 29.69 16.63 5.39
N TRP A 14 30.85 16.00 5.23
CA TRP A 14 31.56 15.37 6.34
C TRP A 14 32.05 16.38 7.38
N GLN A 15 32.47 17.58 6.96
CA GLN A 15 32.87 18.66 7.88
C GLN A 15 31.70 19.19 8.72
N HIS A 16 30.47 19.11 8.20
CA HIS A 16 29.26 19.53 8.92
C HIS A 16 28.68 18.48 9.85
N LEU A 17 29.11 17.22 9.74
CA LEU A 17 28.67 16.14 10.62
C LEU A 17 29.50 16.11 11.92
N PRO A 18 28.95 15.57 13.01
CA PRO A 18 29.74 15.32 14.22
C PRO A 18 30.99 14.49 13.89
N ARG A 19 32.17 15.05 14.16
CA ARG A 19 33.46 14.43 13.81
C ARG A 19 33.64 13.12 14.57
N ARG A 20 33.52 12.00 13.86
CA ARG A 20 33.78 10.65 14.40
C ARG A 20 35.28 10.37 14.57
N PHE A 21 36.11 11.00 13.74
CA PHE A 21 37.57 10.84 13.75
C PHE A 21 38.22 12.21 13.89
N ASN A 22 39.32 12.28 14.63
CA ASN A 22 40.08 13.51 14.79
C ASN A 22 41.06 13.71 13.62
N VAL A 23 40.51 13.90 12.43
CA VAL A 23 41.25 14.18 11.19
C VAL A 23 40.67 15.41 10.52
N GLU A 24 41.49 16.12 9.75
CA GLU A 24 41.10 17.39 9.12
C GLU A 24 40.26 17.21 7.85
N SER A 25 40.32 16.04 7.21
CA SER A 25 39.58 15.72 5.98
C SER A 25 39.13 14.26 5.97
N ILE A 26 38.00 13.97 5.35
CA ILE A 26 37.51 12.59 5.15
C ILE A 26 38.49 11.75 4.30
N MET A 27 39.36 12.38 3.50
CA MET A 27 40.45 11.69 2.78
C MET A 27 41.41 10.95 3.71
N LEU A 28 41.59 11.47 4.93
CA LEU A 28 42.50 10.92 5.94
C LEU A 28 41.77 9.98 6.92
N ALA A 29 40.44 9.93 6.85
CA ALA A 29 39.66 9.08 7.73
C ALA A 29 39.88 7.58 7.39
N PRO A 30 39.92 6.69 8.39
CA PRO A 30 39.98 5.25 8.14
C PRO A 30 38.84 4.79 7.24
N TYR A 31 39.15 3.93 6.27
CA TYR A 31 38.11 3.32 5.44
C TYR A 31 37.17 2.49 6.32
N PRO A 32 35.84 2.57 6.13
CA PRO A 32 34.90 1.81 6.95
C PRO A 32 35.14 0.31 6.78
N LEU A 33 35.29 -0.38 7.90
CA LEU A 33 35.40 -1.83 7.96
C LEU A 33 34.05 -2.44 8.32
N VAL A 34 33.83 -3.67 7.90
CA VAL A 34 32.64 -4.45 8.29
C VAL A 34 32.69 -4.66 9.79
N ASN A 35 31.60 -4.35 10.47
CA ASN A 35 31.40 -4.75 11.86
C ASN A 35 30.65 -6.10 11.86
N GLU A 36 31.35 -7.18 12.18
CA GLU A 36 30.77 -8.54 12.19
C GLU A 36 29.61 -8.67 13.19
N GLU A 37 29.62 -7.88 14.28
CA GLU A 37 28.54 -7.86 15.26
C GLU A 37 27.21 -7.41 14.64
N TRP A 38 27.26 -6.60 13.57
CA TRP A 38 26.07 -6.05 12.92
C TRP A 38 25.43 -7.02 11.90
N LEU A 39 26.12 -8.10 11.53
CA LEU A 39 25.64 -9.03 10.49
C LEU A 39 24.50 -9.93 10.97
N ASN A 40 24.39 -10.16 12.28
CA ASN A 40 23.45 -11.13 12.86
C ASN A 40 22.27 -10.49 13.59
N TYR A 41 22.02 -9.19 13.38
CA TYR A 41 20.83 -8.55 13.94
C TYR A 41 19.58 -9.05 13.23
N ASP A 42 18.58 -9.46 14.02
CA ASP A 42 17.26 -9.74 13.48
C ASP A 42 16.58 -8.43 13.05
N VAL A 43 16.47 -8.25 11.74
CA VAL A 43 15.82 -7.08 11.12
C VAL A 43 14.38 -7.37 10.69
N SER A 44 13.87 -8.57 10.92
CA SER A 44 12.52 -8.97 10.49
C SER A 44 11.43 -8.05 11.06
N ILE A 45 11.64 -7.54 12.27
CA ILE A 45 10.72 -6.60 12.91
C ILE A 45 10.73 -5.23 12.23
N VAL A 46 11.89 -4.81 11.70
CA VAL A 46 12.05 -3.55 10.94
C VAL A 46 11.35 -3.69 9.59
N ASP A 47 11.53 -4.82 8.91
CA ASP A 47 10.84 -5.11 7.65
C ASP A 47 9.32 -5.15 7.84
N THR A 48 8.85 -5.77 8.93
CA THR A 48 7.43 -5.79 9.30
C THR A 48 6.91 -4.38 9.57
N ALA A 49 7.69 -3.53 10.24
CA ALA A 49 7.33 -2.14 10.48
C ALA A 49 7.25 -1.33 9.17
N PHE A 50 8.22 -1.50 8.25
CA PHE A 50 8.18 -0.87 6.92
C PHE A 50 6.99 -1.33 6.10
N ALA A 51 6.69 -2.64 6.12
CA ALA A 51 5.53 -3.21 5.44
C ALA A 51 4.22 -2.65 6.02
N THR A 52 4.13 -2.54 7.36
CA THR A 52 2.96 -1.96 8.04
C THR A 52 2.77 -0.49 7.67
N ALA A 53 3.84 0.31 7.70
CA ALA A 53 3.77 1.71 7.30
C ALA A 53 3.42 1.89 5.80
N SER A 54 3.87 0.97 4.96
CA SER A 54 3.53 0.94 3.53
C SER A 54 2.07 0.59 3.31
N ALA A 55 1.54 -0.39 4.06
CA ALA A 55 0.11 -0.73 4.05
C ALA A 55 -0.75 0.47 4.46
N ALA A 56 -0.31 1.24 5.47
CA ALA A 56 -1.01 2.45 5.89
C ALA A 56 -1.14 3.49 4.76
N ARG A 57 -0.04 3.73 4.04
CA ARG A 57 -0.03 4.64 2.88
C ARG A 57 -0.88 4.12 1.73
N SER A 58 -0.88 2.81 1.50
CA SER A 58 -1.70 2.17 0.47
C SER A 58 -3.19 2.38 0.74
N ILE A 59 -3.65 2.18 1.98
CA ILE A 59 -5.04 2.48 2.39
C ILE A 59 -5.34 3.96 2.18
N LYS A 60 -4.48 4.87 2.66
CA LYS A 60 -4.67 6.31 2.47
C LYS A 60 -4.77 6.68 0.99
N LYS A 61 -3.94 6.09 0.13
CA LYS A 61 -4.00 6.31 -1.31
C LYS A 61 -5.28 5.74 -1.93
N GLN A 62 -5.72 4.55 -1.51
CA GLN A 62 -6.95 3.92 -1.99
C GLN A 62 -8.18 4.81 -1.73
N TYR A 63 -8.25 5.42 -0.55
CA TYR A 63 -9.35 6.30 -0.15
C TYR A 63 -9.06 7.80 -0.39
N ASN A 64 -7.97 8.13 -1.08
CA ASN A 64 -7.53 9.50 -1.39
C ASN A 64 -7.46 10.44 -0.16
N ILE A 65 -6.86 9.94 0.94
CA ILE A 65 -6.76 10.64 2.23
C ILE A 65 -5.39 11.29 2.37
N ASN A 66 -5.39 12.61 2.55
CA ASN A 66 -4.17 13.41 2.81
C ASN A 66 -3.92 13.67 4.30
N ASN A 67 -4.82 13.24 5.18
CA ASN A 67 -4.66 13.42 6.63
C ASN A 67 -3.54 12.53 7.19
N ASN A 68 -2.61 13.11 7.95
CA ASN A 68 -1.50 12.40 8.59
C ASN A 68 -1.75 12.07 10.06
N ASN A 69 -2.95 12.36 10.58
CA ASN A 69 -3.34 12.13 11.95
C ASN A 69 -4.58 11.22 12.01
N LEU A 70 -4.48 10.02 11.44
CA LEU A 70 -5.52 8.99 11.48
C LEU A 70 -5.27 8.05 12.65
N GLU A 71 -6.35 7.63 13.31
CA GLU A 71 -6.27 6.56 14.31
C GLU A 71 -6.10 5.22 13.61
N ALA A 72 -5.19 4.39 14.12
CA ALA A 72 -4.96 3.04 13.62
C ALA A 72 -4.87 2.04 14.77
N ILE A 73 -5.17 0.80 14.43
CA ILE A 73 -5.06 -0.36 15.31
C ILE A 73 -4.20 -1.39 14.58
N ILE A 74 -3.16 -1.89 15.24
CA ILE A 74 -2.40 -3.05 14.79
C ILE A 74 -2.91 -4.25 15.56
N VAL A 75 -3.44 -5.24 14.83
CA VAL A 75 -3.89 -6.50 15.39
C VAL A 75 -2.74 -7.50 15.27
N THR A 76 -2.15 -7.90 16.40
CA THR A 76 -1.08 -8.89 16.42
C THR A 76 -0.94 -9.54 17.80
N SER A 77 -0.39 -10.75 17.83
CA SER A 77 0.09 -11.41 19.06
C SER A 77 1.57 -11.14 19.35
N GLN A 78 2.27 -10.41 18.47
CA GLN A 78 3.70 -10.13 18.57
C GLN A 78 3.94 -8.82 19.34
N ASP A 79 4.44 -8.93 20.56
CA ASP A 79 4.75 -7.76 21.38
C ASP A 79 6.00 -7.01 20.89
N GLU A 80 6.85 -7.65 20.08
CA GLU A 80 8.05 -7.05 19.50
C GLU A 80 7.73 -5.90 18.54
N ILE A 81 6.49 -5.75 18.09
CA ILE A 81 6.08 -4.63 17.22
C ILE A 81 5.89 -3.33 18.00
N LYS A 82 5.65 -3.38 19.31
CA LYS A 82 5.34 -2.19 20.12
C LYS A 82 6.43 -1.11 20.05
N PRO A 83 7.73 -1.44 20.13
CA PRO A 83 8.81 -0.46 19.97
C PRO A 83 8.86 0.20 18.59
N THR A 84 8.31 -0.42 17.55
CA THR A 84 8.33 0.13 16.18
C THR A 84 7.13 1.03 15.87
N ILE A 85 6.15 1.13 16.77
CA ILE A 85 4.95 1.97 16.59
C ILE A 85 5.29 3.43 16.24
N PRO A 86 6.22 4.13 16.93
CA PRO A 86 6.53 5.52 16.59
C PRO A 86 7.04 5.67 15.16
N PHE A 87 7.81 4.68 14.69
CA PHE A 87 8.31 4.62 13.32
C PHE A 87 7.18 4.36 12.32
N ILE A 88 6.30 3.39 12.61
CA ILE A 88 5.12 3.09 11.77
C ILE A 88 4.21 4.32 11.67
N SER A 89 3.98 5.01 12.78
CA SER A 89 3.18 6.24 12.83
C SER A 89 3.79 7.36 11.99
N ALA A 90 5.08 7.63 12.18
CA ALA A 90 5.78 8.69 11.44
C ALA A 90 5.83 8.43 9.93
N ILE A 91 6.17 7.21 9.53
CA ILE A 91 6.31 6.84 8.12
C ILE A 91 4.94 6.66 7.47
N GLY A 92 4.01 5.97 8.13
CA GLY A 92 2.65 5.75 7.64
C GLY A 92 1.80 7.02 7.59
N GLY A 93 2.19 8.07 8.33
CA GLY A 93 1.38 9.27 8.52
C GLY A 93 0.11 8.94 9.28
N LEU A 94 0.28 8.33 10.45
CA LEU A 94 -0.78 7.96 11.39
C LEU A 94 -0.62 8.79 12.67
N GLY A 95 -1.74 9.07 13.32
CA GLY A 95 -1.79 9.71 14.62
C GLY A 95 -1.62 8.70 15.73
N LYS A 96 -2.72 8.42 16.43
CA LYS A 96 -2.75 7.41 17.49
C LYS A 96 -2.71 6.01 16.88
N VAL A 97 -1.81 5.16 17.35
CA VAL A 97 -1.71 3.76 16.96
C VAL A 97 -1.80 2.89 18.21
N ASP A 98 -2.86 2.11 18.32
CA ASP A 98 -3.07 1.14 19.40
C ASP A 98 -2.72 -0.28 18.91
N VAL A 99 -2.30 -1.17 19.82
CA VAL A 99 -2.06 -2.59 19.51
C VAL A 99 -3.04 -3.45 20.28
N VAL A 100 -3.66 -4.40 19.59
CA VAL A 100 -4.64 -5.32 20.18
C VAL A 100 -4.36 -6.76 19.77
N ALA A 101 -4.80 -7.70 20.60
CA ALA A 101 -4.66 -9.12 20.31
C ALA A 101 -5.62 -9.56 19.19
N PRO A 102 -5.27 -10.63 18.43
CA PRO A 102 -6.19 -11.25 17.48
C PRO A 102 -7.51 -11.65 18.16
N GLY A 103 -8.63 -11.48 17.46
CA GLY A 103 -9.97 -11.77 18.02
C GLY A 103 -10.59 -10.63 18.84
N THR A 104 -9.88 -9.52 19.05
CA THR A 104 -10.47 -8.32 19.66
C THR A 104 -11.54 -7.74 18.73
N GLN A 105 -12.73 -7.47 19.27
CA GLN A 105 -13.81 -6.85 18.50
C GLN A 105 -13.46 -5.39 18.22
N ILE A 106 -13.41 -5.03 16.94
CA ILE A 106 -13.15 -3.67 16.47
C ILE A 106 -14.43 -3.14 15.83
N ALA A 107 -14.76 -1.87 16.09
CA ALA A 107 -15.96 -1.24 15.55
C ALA A 107 -15.91 -1.13 14.02
N ALA A 108 -17.07 -0.96 13.39
CA ALA A 108 -17.18 -0.65 11.96
C ALA A 108 -16.51 0.69 11.59
N GLY A 109 -16.18 0.85 10.31
CA GLY A 109 -15.51 2.05 9.80
C GLY A 109 -13.97 1.99 9.79
N TYR A 110 -13.39 0.82 10.07
CA TYR A 110 -11.95 0.59 9.97
C TYR A 110 -11.59 -0.15 8.68
N ALA A 111 -10.75 0.46 7.84
CA ALA A 111 -10.15 -0.24 6.70
C ALA A 111 -9.03 -1.17 7.15
N SER A 112 -9.11 -2.43 6.78
CA SER A 112 -8.12 -3.47 7.13
C SER A 112 -7.16 -3.78 5.98
N SER A 113 -5.89 -4.02 6.31
CA SER A 113 -4.89 -4.59 5.41
C SER A 113 -4.07 -5.63 6.17
N VAL A 114 -4.02 -6.85 5.64
CA VAL A 114 -3.12 -7.90 6.14
C VAL A 114 -1.71 -7.55 5.70
N VAL A 115 -0.77 -7.47 6.64
CA VAL A 115 0.64 -7.14 6.38
C VAL A 115 1.47 -8.42 6.33
N THR A 116 1.29 -9.27 7.35
CA THR A 116 1.87 -10.62 7.44
C THR A 116 0.81 -11.57 7.98
N GLU A 117 1.14 -12.86 8.10
CA GLU A 117 0.23 -13.86 8.71
C GLU A 117 -0.15 -13.53 10.17
N THR A 118 0.68 -12.74 10.86
CA THR A 118 0.53 -12.41 12.28
C THR A 118 0.23 -10.94 12.55
N VAL A 119 0.29 -10.07 11.53
CA VAL A 119 0.11 -8.62 11.67
C VAL A 119 -0.93 -8.12 10.67
N GLU A 120 -1.99 -7.53 11.19
CA GLU A 120 -3.02 -6.85 10.43
C GLU A 120 -3.10 -5.38 10.87
N LEU A 121 -3.13 -4.46 9.90
CA LEU A 121 -3.31 -3.04 10.13
C LEU A 121 -4.77 -2.66 9.88
N ARG A 122 -5.36 -1.91 10.81
CA ARG A 122 -6.69 -1.32 10.66
C ARG A 122 -6.62 0.19 10.84
N ILE A 123 -7.17 0.97 9.91
CA ILE A 123 -7.20 2.44 9.98
C ILE A 123 -8.63 2.94 10.11
N ASN A 124 -8.88 3.78 11.11
CA ASN A 124 -10.16 4.43 11.31
C ASN A 124 -10.41 5.45 10.20
N LEU A 125 -11.45 5.21 9.41
CA LEU A 125 -11.86 6.09 8.31
C LEU A 125 -13.17 6.82 8.60
N LYS A 126 -13.78 6.57 9.76
CA LYS A 126 -15.06 7.16 10.15
C LYS A 126 -14.94 8.67 10.24
N GLY A 127 -15.81 9.38 9.53
CA GLY A 127 -15.82 10.84 9.47
C GLY A 127 -14.72 11.47 8.61
N VAL A 128 -13.81 10.66 8.05
CA VAL A 128 -12.78 11.10 7.09
C VAL A 128 -13.21 10.83 5.65
N VAL A 129 -13.91 9.71 5.44
CA VAL A 129 -14.42 9.29 4.14
C VAL A 129 -15.95 9.23 4.18
N ASP A 130 -16.58 9.82 3.16
CA ASP A 130 -18.01 9.66 2.90
C ASP A 130 -18.21 8.36 2.09
N PHE A 131 -18.42 7.27 2.81
CA PHE A 131 -18.56 5.94 2.21
C PHE A 131 -19.81 5.78 1.36
N GLU A 132 -20.89 6.50 1.68
CA GLU A 132 -22.12 6.48 0.88
C GLU A 132 -21.88 7.13 -0.48
N LYS A 133 -21.23 8.29 -0.48
CA LYS A 133 -20.85 8.98 -1.72
C LYS A 133 -19.82 8.21 -2.54
N GLU A 134 -18.88 7.54 -1.88
CA GLU A 134 -17.89 6.71 -2.56
C GLU A 134 -18.53 5.46 -3.18
N LEU A 135 -19.48 4.84 -2.48
CA LEU A 135 -20.27 3.74 -3.00
C LEU A 135 -21.08 4.19 -4.23
N GLU A 136 -21.78 5.32 -4.14
CA GLU A 136 -22.55 5.87 -5.26
C GLU A 136 -21.66 6.16 -6.49
N ARG A 137 -20.46 6.69 -6.25
CA ARG A 137 -19.47 6.95 -7.31
C ARG A 137 -19.01 5.67 -8.00
N LEU A 138 -18.73 4.62 -7.22
CA LEU A 138 -18.31 3.31 -7.75
C LEU A 138 -19.43 2.63 -8.51
N GLU A 139 -20.67 2.66 -8.00
CA GLU A 139 -21.85 2.11 -8.67
C GLU A 139 -22.16 2.86 -9.98
N LYS A 140 -22.04 4.20 -9.99
CA LYS A 140 -22.15 5.01 -11.22
C LYS A 140 -21.06 4.69 -12.25
N LYS A 141 -19.85 4.31 -11.81
CA LYS A 141 -18.76 3.88 -12.71
C LYS A 141 -18.98 2.46 -13.24
N LEU A 142 -19.57 1.58 -12.43
CA LEU A 142 -19.86 0.19 -12.77
C LEU A 142 -20.90 0.09 -13.90
N GLY A 143 -21.98 0.88 -13.84
CA GLY A 143 -23.09 0.80 -14.78
C GLY A 143 -22.70 0.88 -16.27
N PRO A 144 -21.97 1.92 -16.72
CA PRO A 144 -21.53 2.04 -18.11
C PRO A 144 -20.62 0.90 -18.58
N LEU A 145 -19.74 0.40 -17.71
CA LEU A 145 -18.84 -0.71 -18.03
C LEU A 145 -19.61 -2.03 -18.19
N GLN A 146 -20.59 -2.29 -17.31
CA GLN A 146 -21.48 -3.44 -17.43
C GLN A 146 -22.31 -3.39 -18.72
N GLN A 147 -22.87 -2.23 -19.07
CA GLN A 147 -23.60 -2.06 -20.34
C GLN A 147 -22.69 -2.29 -21.55
N GLN A 148 -21.43 -1.83 -21.51
CA GLN A 148 -20.47 -2.07 -22.58
C GLN A 148 -20.11 -3.56 -22.68
N PHE A 149 -19.90 -4.23 -21.55
CA PHE A 149 -19.64 -5.67 -21.50
C PHE A 149 -20.81 -6.47 -22.08
N GLN A 150 -22.05 -6.18 -21.67
CA GLN A 150 -23.25 -6.83 -22.21
C GLN A 150 -23.38 -6.67 -23.72
N LYS A 151 -23.08 -5.48 -24.26
CA LYS A 151 -23.10 -5.26 -25.73
C LYS A 151 -22.08 -6.15 -26.46
N TYR A 152 -20.89 -6.34 -25.89
CA TYR A 152 -19.89 -7.25 -26.48
C TYR A 152 -20.32 -8.72 -26.33
N GLU A 153 -20.87 -9.09 -25.18
CA GLU A 153 -21.38 -10.43 -24.90
C GLU A 153 -22.50 -10.82 -25.87
N GLU A 154 -23.50 -9.96 -26.06
CA GLU A 154 -24.59 -10.15 -27.02
C GLU A 154 -24.08 -10.26 -28.46
N LYS A 155 -23.10 -9.43 -28.82
CA LYS A 155 -22.50 -9.43 -30.16
C LYS A 155 -21.76 -10.74 -30.45
N ILE A 156 -20.98 -11.24 -29.48
CA ILE A 156 -20.17 -12.46 -29.60
C ILE A 156 -21.04 -13.72 -29.47
N SER A 157 -22.12 -13.68 -28.67
CA SER A 157 -23.11 -14.78 -28.55
C SER A 157 -23.92 -15.00 -29.84
N ASN A 158 -23.90 -14.00 -30.73
CA ASN A 158 -24.27 -14.04 -32.14
C ASN A 158 -23.95 -15.38 -32.87
N PRO A 159 -24.87 -16.31 -33.19
CA PRO A 159 -24.50 -17.53 -33.94
C PRO A 159 -23.84 -17.23 -35.30
N ASN A 160 -24.15 -16.08 -35.89
CA ASN A 160 -23.56 -15.63 -37.15
C ASN A 160 -22.28 -14.80 -36.98
N TYR A 161 -21.83 -14.55 -35.75
CA TYR A 161 -20.66 -13.73 -35.45
C TYR A 161 -19.38 -14.41 -35.96
N ALA A 162 -19.22 -15.69 -35.64
CA ALA A 162 -18.06 -16.48 -36.04
C ALA A 162 -17.91 -16.61 -37.57
N THR A 163 -19.02 -16.54 -38.32
CA THR A 163 -19.04 -16.68 -39.77
C THR A 163 -18.95 -15.35 -40.51
N LYS A 164 -19.49 -14.25 -39.95
CA LYS A 164 -19.48 -12.91 -40.60
C LYS A 164 -18.28 -12.04 -40.23
N VAL A 165 -17.63 -12.28 -39.09
CA VAL A 165 -16.59 -11.40 -38.56
C VAL A 165 -15.22 -12.02 -38.81
N LYS A 166 -14.27 -11.23 -39.32
CA LYS A 166 -12.90 -11.70 -39.57
C LYS A 166 -12.22 -12.12 -38.26
N PRO A 167 -11.36 -13.15 -38.26
CA PRO A 167 -10.72 -13.67 -37.04
C PRO A 167 -9.95 -12.59 -36.25
N GLU A 168 -9.25 -11.68 -36.93
CA GLU A 168 -8.56 -10.55 -36.29
C GLU A 168 -9.50 -9.64 -35.47
N VAL A 169 -10.73 -9.42 -35.96
CA VAL A 169 -11.73 -8.59 -35.27
C VAL A 169 -12.36 -9.36 -34.12
N GLN A 170 -12.55 -10.68 -34.25
CA GLN A 170 -13.04 -11.53 -33.16
C GLN A 170 -12.07 -11.55 -31.98
N GLU A 171 -10.77 -11.67 -32.25
CA GLU A 171 -9.73 -11.70 -31.23
C GLU A 171 -9.62 -10.35 -30.51
N LEU A 172 -9.67 -9.26 -31.27
CA LEU A 172 -9.63 -7.90 -30.71
C LEU A 172 -10.87 -7.59 -29.84
N GLU A 173 -12.07 -8.03 -30.26
CA GLU A 173 -13.29 -7.85 -29.48
C GLU A 173 -13.33 -8.74 -28.23
N ARG A 174 -12.85 -9.99 -28.31
CA ARG A 174 -12.70 -10.86 -27.14
C ARG A 174 -11.68 -10.29 -26.15
N SER A 175 -10.56 -9.76 -26.62
CA SER A 175 -9.56 -9.10 -25.77
C SER A 175 -10.15 -7.88 -25.05
N LYS A 176 -10.95 -7.06 -25.74
CA LYS A 176 -11.67 -5.94 -25.13
C LYS A 176 -12.70 -6.39 -24.10
N MET A 177 -13.44 -7.46 -24.37
CA MET A 177 -14.41 -8.03 -23.45
C MET A 177 -13.73 -8.53 -22.17
N GLU A 178 -12.59 -9.22 -22.30
CA GLU A 178 -11.82 -9.71 -21.15
C GLU A 178 -11.26 -8.55 -20.33
N ALA A 179 -10.73 -7.51 -20.99
CA ALA A 179 -10.26 -6.30 -20.30
C ALA A 179 -11.39 -5.59 -19.53
N LEU A 180 -12.60 -5.52 -20.10
CA LEU A 180 -13.78 -4.97 -19.41
C LEU A 180 -14.19 -5.85 -18.22
N LYS A 181 -14.16 -7.17 -18.37
CA LYS A 181 -14.48 -8.11 -17.30
C LYS A 181 -13.57 -7.91 -16.09
N VAL A 182 -12.25 -7.86 -16.31
CA VAL A 182 -11.26 -7.61 -15.25
C VAL A 182 -11.52 -6.27 -14.56
N GLN A 183 -11.88 -5.22 -15.30
CA GLN A 183 -12.21 -3.93 -14.72
C GLN A 183 -13.49 -3.97 -13.87
N ILE A 184 -14.53 -4.68 -14.33
CA ILE A 184 -15.80 -4.83 -13.60
C ILE A 184 -15.58 -5.62 -12.32
N GLU A 185 -14.82 -6.72 -12.37
CA GLU A 185 -14.46 -7.52 -11.20
C GLU A 185 -13.70 -6.69 -10.16
N ALA A 186 -12.74 -5.87 -10.60
CA ALA A 186 -12.00 -4.98 -9.71
C ALA A 186 -12.91 -3.94 -9.02
N ILE A 187 -13.85 -3.33 -9.77
CA ILE A 187 -14.80 -2.36 -9.19
C ILE A 187 -15.76 -3.04 -8.21
N ASN A 188 -16.27 -4.24 -8.54
CA ASN A 188 -17.14 -5.01 -7.66
C ASN A 188 -16.46 -5.38 -6.34
N LYS A 189 -15.18 -5.77 -6.40
CA LYS A 189 -14.38 -6.05 -5.20
C LYS A 189 -14.30 -4.81 -4.31
N ASN A 190 -13.98 -3.65 -4.88
CA ASN A 190 -13.93 -2.40 -4.13
C ASN A 190 -15.29 -2.02 -3.52
N ILE A 191 -16.40 -2.26 -4.24
CA ILE A 191 -17.76 -2.03 -3.72
C ILE A 191 -18.02 -2.92 -2.50
N GLN A 192 -17.62 -4.19 -2.54
CA GLN A 192 -17.77 -5.09 -1.40
C GLN A 192 -16.94 -4.64 -0.20
N GLU A 193 -15.69 -4.23 -0.42
CA GLU A 193 -14.83 -3.67 0.63
C GLU A 193 -15.48 -2.43 1.28
N VAL A 194 -15.99 -1.49 0.49
CA VAL A 194 -16.68 -0.30 1.02
C VAL A 194 -17.94 -0.67 1.80
N LYS A 195 -18.73 -1.65 1.34
CA LYS A 195 -19.92 -2.13 2.06
C LYS A 195 -19.58 -2.73 3.43
N GLN A 196 -18.46 -3.44 3.54
CA GLN A 196 -17.97 -3.98 4.81
C GLN A 196 -17.55 -2.87 5.79
N LEU A 197 -17.21 -1.67 5.31
CA LEU A 197 -16.85 -0.53 6.16
C LEU A 197 -18.07 0.22 6.72
N ILE A 198 -19.22 0.08 6.07
CA ILE A 198 -20.49 0.72 6.47
C ILE A 198 -21.25 -0.14 7.49
N ALA A 199 -21.18 -1.47 7.35
CA ALA A 199 -21.88 -2.44 8.20
C ALA A 199 -21.21 -2.61 9.58
#